data_AF-A0A482T307-F1
#
_entry.id   AF-A0A482T307-F1
#
_cell.length_a   1.000
_cell.length_b   1.000
_cell.length_c   1.000
_cell.angle_alpha   90.00
_cell.angle_beta   90.00
_cell.angle_gamma   90.00
#
_symmetry.space_group_name_H-M   'P 1'
#
loop_
_entity.id
_entity.type
_entity.pdbx_description
1 polymer ?
#
loop_
_entity_poly.entity_id
_entity_poly.type
_entity_poly.pdbx_seq_one_letter_code
_entity_poly.pdbx_strand_id
1 'polypeptide(L)' 'MDGECYFCHGLVLPDERDDILLADHAEHRVFLHEECARGYELVDESDEDPGDVKVTCPECGAVEIQ' A
#
# COMPACT_ATOMS: atom_id res chain seq x y z
N MET A 1 -12.54 -12.65 -3.43
CA MET A 1 -12.63 -11.87 -2.17
C MET A 1 -11.27 -11.97 -1.57
N ASP A 2 -10.68 -10.86 -1.14
CA ASP A 2 -9.74 -10.73 -0.02
C ASP A 2 -9.11 -9.34 -0.18
N GLY A 3 -9.89 -8.35 0.27
CA GLY A 3 -9.44 -6.97 0.48
C GLY A 3 -9.08 -6.82 1.95
N GLU A 4 -8.14 -7.61 2.43
CA GLU A 4 -7.70 -7.61 3.82
C GLU A 4 -6.31 -7.01 3.90
N CYS A 5 -6.10 -6.13 4.87
CA CYS A 5 -4.81 -5.50 5.10
C CYS A 5 -3.78 -6.56 5.48
N TYR A 6 -2.65 -6.59 4.79
CA TYR A 6 -1.58 -7.56 5.02
C TYR A 6 -1.08 -7.58 6.49
N PHE A 7 -1.14 -6.44 7.18
CA PHE A 7 -0.62 -6.32 8.56
C PHE A 7 -1.66 -6.62 9.63
N CYS A 8 -2.79 -5.92 9.59
CA CYS A 8 -3.80 -6.03 10.64
C CYS A 8 -4.86 -7.10 10.33
N HIS A 9 -4.83 -7.69 9.13
CA HIS A 9 -5.89 -8.57 8.61
C HIS A 9 -7.29 -7.95 8.71
N GLY A 10 -7.37 -6.62 8.82
CA GLY A 10 -8.61 -5.87 8.81
C GLY A 10 -9.09 -5.72 7.37
N LEU A 11 -10.41 -5.64 7.18
CA LEU A 11 -10.98 -5.32 5.87
C LEU A 11 -10.52 -3.92 5.43
N VAL A 12 -10.01 -3.86 4.20
CA VAL A 12 -9.66 -2.68 3.42
C VAL A 12 -10.80 -2.50 2.43
N LEU A 13 -11.53 -1.40 2.57
CA LEU A 13 -12.70 -1.11 1.75
C LEU A 13 -12.30 -0.08 0.71
N PRO A 14 -12.01 -0.45 -0.55
CA PRO A 14 -11.41 0.46 -1.56
C PRO A 14 -12.23 1.72 -1.93
N ASP A 15 -13.37 1.96 -1.25
CA ASP A 15 -14.13 3.21 -1.28
C ASP A 15 -13.63 4.24 -0.23
N GLU A 16 -12.85 3.80 0.76
CA GLU A 16 -12.17 4.66 1.73
C GLU A 16 -10.94 5.28 1.07
N ARG A 17 -10.79 6.61 1.22
CA ARG A 17 -9.83 7.44 0.49
C ARG A 17 -8.37 7.18 0.84
N ASP A 18 -8.14 6.45 1.92
CA ASP A 18 -6.86 6.27 2.59
C ASP A 18 -6.35 4.82 2.47
N ASP A 19 -6.90 4.04 1.54
CA ASP A 19 -6.47 2.67 1.28
C ASP A 19 -5.44 2.61 0.15
N ILE A 20 -4.43 1.75 0.33
CA ILE A 20 -3.39 1.47 -0.63
C ILE A 20 -3.61 0.08 -1.21
N LEU A 21 -3.73 0.01 -2.53
CA LEU A 21 -3.80 -1.23 -3.29
C LEU A 21 -2.54 -1.35 -4.14
N LEU A 22 -1.71 -2.34 -3.85
CA LEU A 22 -0.53 -2.66 -4.65
C LEU A 22 -0.89 -3.83 -5.57
N ALA A 23 -1.08 -3.55 -6.85
CA ALA A 23 -1.54 -4.54 -7.83
C ALA A 23 -0.79 -4.46 -9.18
N ASP A 24 0.03 -3.43 -9.38
CA ASP A 24 0.81 -3.23 -10.62
C ASP A 24 2.15 -3.99 -10.57
N HIS A 25 2.74 -4.14 -9.39
CA HIS A 25 4.12 -4.61 -9.23
C HIS A 25 4.33 -6.14 -9.38
N ALA A 26 3.27 -6.96 -9.41
CA ALA A 26 3.38 -8.43 -9.51
C ALA A 26 2.05 -9.10 -9.92
N GLU A 27 2.06 -10.43 -10.08
CA GLU A 27 0.85 -11.26 -10.28
C GLU A 27 0.03 -11.46 -8.98
N HIS A 28 0.25 -10.64 -7.95
CA HIS A 28 -0.47 -10.65 -6.68
C HIS A 28 -1.01 -9.25 -6.34
N ARG A 29 -2.01 -9.20 -5.46
CA ARG A 29 -2.64 -7.96 -5.01
C ARG A 29 -2.50 -7.87 -3.52
N VAL A 30 -1.89 -6.79 -3.05
CA VAL A 30 -1.72 -6.55 -1.62
C VAL A 30 -2.53 -5.32 -1.25
N PHE A 31 -3.42 -5.50 -0.26
CA PHE A 31 -4.20 -4.42 0.30
C PHE A 31 -3.55 -3.98 1.60
N LEU A 32 -3.46 -2.67 1.78
CA LEU A 32 -2.85 -2.03 2.95
C LEU A 32 -3.69 -0.80 3.30
N HIS A 33 -3.90 -0.55 4.58
CA HIS A 33 -4.32 0.79 5.02
C HIS A 33 -3.12 1.74 4.93
N GLU A 34 -3.33 2.99 4.52
CA GLU A 34 -2.26 4.01 4.52
C GLU A 34 -1.62 4.15 5.91
N GLU A 35 -2.44 4.12 6.96
CA GLU A 35 -1.95 4.16 8.35
C GLU A 35 -1.03 2.97 8.68
N CYS A 36 -1.37 1.77 8.18
CA CYS A 36 -0.53 0.59 8.37
C CYS A 36 0.76 0.73 7.56
N ALA A 37 0.68 1.13 6.29
CA ALA A 37 1.85 1.28 5.44
C ALA A 37 2.83 2.34 5.98
N ARG A 38 2.31 3.48 6.46
CA ARG A 38 3.11 4.51 7.15
C ARG A 38 3.67 4.00 8.48
N GLY A 39 2.89 3.28 9.27
CA GLY A 39 3.33 2.72 10.55
C GLY A 39 4.48 1.71 10.44
N TYR A 40 4.59 1.03 9.30
CA TYR A 40 5.66 0.09 8.98
C TYR A 40 6.76 0.69 8.08
N GLU A 41 6.79 2.01 7.90
CA GLU A 41 7.79 2.72 7.08
C GLU A 41 7.86 2.20 5.63
N LEU A 42 6.72 1.73 5.08
CA LEU A 42 6.63 1.26 3.69
C LEU A 42 6.39 2.39 2.69
N VAL A 43 5.92 3.54 3.19
CA VAL A 43 5.58 4.72 2.41
C VAL A 43 6.76 5.67 2.44
N ASP A 44 7.34 5.91 1.27
CA ASP A 44 8.42 6.86 1.07
C ASP A 44 7.85 8.15 0.47
N GLU A 45 7.64 9.14 1.33
CA GLU A 45 7.18 10.49 0.99
C GLU A 45 8.39 11.36 0.64
N SER A 46 9.20 10.93 -0.34
CA SER A 46 10.33 11.73 -0.80
C SER A 46 9.84 13.09 -1.32
N ASP A 47 10.30 14.18 -0.69
CA ASP A 47 10.06 15.60 -1.03
C ASP A 47 10.41 15.99 -2.50
N GLU A 48 10.95 15.06 -3.29
CA GLU A 48 11.32 15.29 -4.70
C GLU A 48 10.10 15.40 -5.62
N ASP A 49 8.98 14.73 -5.31
CA ASP A 49 7.74 14.79 -6.10
C ASP A 49 6.50 14.75 -5.16
N PRO A 50 5.86 15.91 -4.88
CA PRO A 50 4.77 16.02 -3.90
C PRO A 50 3.44 15.37 -4.34
N GLY A 51 3.47 14.54 -5.39
CA GLY A 51 2.29 13.89 -5.98
C GLY A 51 2.40 12.38 -6.12
N ASP A 52 3.58 11.79 -5.90
CA ASP A 52 3.85 10.38 -6.20
C ASP A 52 4.29 9.67 -4.90
N VAL A 53 3.37 8.92 -4.29
CA VAL A 53 3.67 8.19 -3.05
C VAL A 53 4.26 6.84 -3.40
N LYS A 54 5.54 6.62 -3.08
CA LYS A 54 6.20 5.33 -3.30
C LYS A 54 5.87 4.39 -2.15
N VAL A 55 5.28 3.25 -2.46
CA VAL A 55 4.91 2.24 -1.46
C VAL A 55 5.60 0.93 -1.77
N THR A 56 6.29 0.39 -0.77
CA THR A 56 6.97 -0.91 -0.87
C THR A 56 6.02 -2.04 -0.49
N CYS A 57 5.88 -3.03 -1.38
CA CYS A 57 5.12 -4.24 -1.13
C CYS A 57 5.81 -5.12 -0.07
N PRO A 58 5.14 -5.46 1.03
CA PRO A 58 5.70 -6.32 2.07
C PRO A 58 5.80 -7.80 1.65
N GLU A 59 5.09 -8.23 0.61
CA GLU A 59 5.09 -9.62 0.16
C GLU A 59 6.28 -9.96 -0.73
N CYS A 60 6.63 -9.07 -1.67
CA CYS A 60 7.72 -9.32 -2.63
C CYS A 60 8.81 -8.24 -2.66
N GLY A 61 8.66 -7.15 -1.91
CA GLY A 61 9.62 -6.05 -1.85
C GLY A 61 9.63 -5.12 -3.07
N ALA A 62 8.64 -5.22 -3.96
CA ALA A 62 8.55 -4.33 -5.12
C ALA A 62 7.97 -2.97 -4.70
N VAL A 63 8.39 -1.89 -5.37
CA VAL A 63 7.93 -0.52 -5.08
C VAL A 63 6.94 -0.10 -6.14
N GLU A 64 5.76 0.37 -5.73
CA GLU A 64 4.70 0.89 -6.59
C GLU A 64 4.46 2.37 -6.28
N ILE A 65 4.00 3.14 -7.27
CA ILE A 65 3.74 4.57 -7.12
C ILE A 65 2.22 4.77 -7.18
N GLN A 66 1.67 5.44 -6.16
CA GLN A 66 0.24 5.74 -6.00
C GLN A 66 -0.10 7.17 -6.42
#